data_AF-A0A847AYJ9-F1
#
_entry.id   AF-A0A847AYJ9-F1
#
_cell.length_a   1.000
_cell.length_b   1.000
_cell.length_c   1.000
_cell.angle_alpha   90.00
_cell.angle_beta   90.00
_cell.angle_gamma   90.00
#
_symmetry.space_group_name_H-M   'P 1'
#
loop_
_entity.id
_entity.type
_entity.pdbx_description
1 polymer ?
#
loop_
_entity_poly.entity_id
_entity_poly.type
_entity_poly.pdbx_seq_one_letter_code
_entity_poly.pdbx_strand_id
1 'polypeptide(L)'
;ADMLIKWGRNGKFLACSAYPACRKTFNIDKDGNKEKELESDYTCPNCSAPMIIKSGRFGKFLACSTFPKCKTSLALDKEGKLIPLPLGYEKCPECGKNTVIKSGPRGRFLACTGFPPCRFSMNIKKTK
;
A
#
# COMPACT_ATOMS: atom_id res chain seq x y z
N ALA A 1 23.81 8.22 9.68
CA ALA A 1 22.89 9.14 9.00
C ALA A 1 21.83 9.54 10.00
N ASP A 2 21.85 10.79 10.44
CA ASP A 2 21.01 11.25 11.55
C ASP A 2 19.56 11.41 11.12
N MET A 3 18.65 11.13 12.05
CA MET A 3 17.22 11.24 11.85
C MET A 3 16.71 12.49 12.57
N LEU A 4 16.06 13.38 11.83
CA LEU A 4 15.56 14.66 12.32
C LEU A 4 14.04 14.62 12.42
N ILE A 5 13.47 15.22 13.47
CA ILE A 5 12.02 15.40 13.58
C ILE A 5 11.60 16.57 12.68
N LYS A 6 10.74 16.30 11.69
CA LYS A 6 10.13 17.30 10.80
C LYS A 6 8.61 17.34 11.00
N TRP A 7 7.99 18.46 10.64
CA TRP A 7 6.55 18.67 10.77
C TRP A 7 5.87 18.60 9.40
N GLY A 8 4.79 17.83 9.31
CA GLY A 8 3.96 17.71 8.11
C GLY A 8 2.47 17.84 8.44
N ARG A 9 1.61 17.72 7.41
CA ARG A 9 0.14 17.83 7.54
C ARG A 9 -0.48 16.82 8.50
N ASN A 10 0.18 15.68 8.68
CA ASN A 10 -0.30 14.58 9.54
C ASN A 10 0.44 14.52 10.89
N GLY A 11 1.20 15.57 11.25
CA GLY A 11 1.97 15.65 12.50
C GLY A 11 3.49 15.57 12.31
N LYS A 12 4.18 15.40 13.44
CA LYS A 12 5.65 15.27 13.51
C LYS A 12 6.08 13.87 13.03
N PHE A 13 7.20 13.78 12.30
CA PHE A 13 7.75 12.53 11.76
C PHE A 13 9.28 12.55 11.71
N LEU A 14 9.92 11.38 11.76
CA LEU A 14 11.38 11.27 11.61
C LEU A 14 11.75 11.19 10.13
N ALA A 15 12.65 12.06 9.69
CA ALA A 15 13.17 12.11 8.33
C ALA A 15 14.69 12.02 8.34
N CYS A 16 15.27 11.38 7.32
CA CYS A 16 16.72 11.36 7.17
C CYS A 16 17.26 12.76 6.87
N SER A 17 18.34 13.15 7.57
CA SER A 17 19.09 14.39 7.35
C SER A 17 19.61 14.53 5.92
N ALA A 18 20.00 13.41 5.29
CA ALA A 18 20.54 13.35 3.93
C ALA A 18 19.47 13.39 2.81
N TYR A 19 18.28 13.95 3.05
CA TYR A 19 17.30 14.20 1.98
C TYR A 19 17.86 15.25 1.01
N PRO A 20 17.84 15.05 -0.33
CA PRO A 20 17.05 14.09 -1.09
C PRO A 20 17.70 12.73 -1.39
N ALA A 21 18.98 12.54 -1.03
CA ALA A 21 19.71 11.28 -1.26
C ALA A 21 19.13 10.11 -0.46
N CYS A 22 18.62 10.35 0.74
CA CYS A 22 17.87 9.36 1.52
C CYS A 22 16.42 9.82 1.74
N ARG A 23 15.45 9.06 1.20
CA ARG A 23 13.99 9.35 1.29
C ARG A 23 13.25 8.53 2.35
N LYS A 24 13.96 7.90 3.28
CA LYS A 24 13.30 7.14 4.37
C LYS A 24 12.67 8.10 5.37
N THR A 25 11.42 7.80 5.75
CA THR A 25 10.66 8.50 6.78
C THR A 25 10.01 7.49 7.72
N PHE A 26 9.81 7.87 8.99
CA PHE A 26 9.12 7.06 9.98
C PHE A 26 8.15 7.90 10.82
N ASN A 27 7.08 7.26 11.28
CA ASN A 27 6.18 7.86 12.25
C ASN A 27 6.82 7.86 13.63
N ILE A 28 6.36 8.77 14.48
CA ILE A 28 6.76 8.85 15.88
C ILE A 28 5.57 8.83 16.80
N ASP A 29 5.77 8.20 17.96
CA ASP A 29 4.80 8.13 19.03
C ASP A 29 4.71 9.47 19.79
N LYS A 30 3.78 9.55 20.75
CA LYS A 30 3.58 10.76 21.58
C LYS A 30 4.88 11.20 22.25
N ASP A 31 5.64 10.23 22.76
CA ASP A 31 6.93 10.40 23.44
C ASP A 31 8.11 10.73 22.50
N GLY A 32 7.87 10.81 21.18
CA GLY A 32 8.90 11.18 20.19
C GLY A 32 9.81 10.02 19.75
N ASN A 33 9.55 8.81 20.24
CA ASN A 33 10.25 7.60 19.80
C ASN A 33 9.73 7.10 18.45
N LYS A 34 10.59 6.39 17.71
CA LYS A 34 10.22 5.72 16.46
C LYS A 34 9.17 4.64 16.74
N GLU A 35 8.03 4.71 16.06
CA GLU A 35 6.99 3.68 16.16
C GLU A 35 7.57 2.32 15.70
N LYS A 36 7.34 1.26 16.48
CA LYS A 36 7.85 -0.08 16.16
C LYS A 36 7.20 -0.63 14.89
N GLU A 37 8.01 -1.06 13.94
CA GLU A 37 7.54 -1.77 12.75
C GLU A 37 7.11 -3.18 13.17
N LEU A 38 5.82 -3.47 13.05
CA LEU A 38 5.27 -4.80 13.32
C LEU A 38 5.54 -5.68 12.09
N GLU A 39 6.23 -6.80 12.29
CA GLU A 39 6.45 -7.78 11.25
C GLU A 39 5.13 -8.51 10.92
N SER A 40 5.03 -9.03 9.70
CA SER A 40 3.87 -9.82 9.30
C SER A 40 4.31 -11.05 8.53
N ASP A 41 3.48 -12.09 8.59
CA ASP A 41 3.72 -13.34 7.87
C ASP A 41 3.39 -13.24 6.36
N TYR A 42 2.98 -12.05 5.89
CA TYR A 42 2.56 -11.85 4.50
C TYR A 42 3.75 -11.53 3.60
N THR A 43 3.81 -12.22 2.46
CA THR A 43 4.76 -11.95 1.38
C THR A 43 4.16 -11.03 0.32
N CYS A 44 4.97 -10.13 -0.22
CA CYS A 44 4.53 -9.20 -1.26
C CYS A 44 4.18 -9.95 -2.55
N PRO A 45 2.98 -9.77 -3.13
CA PRO A 45 2.59 -10.46 -4.37
C PRO A 45 3.35 -10.00 -5.61
N ASN A 46 4.11 -8.90 -5.54
CA ASN A 46 4.83 -8.32 -6.68
C ASN A 46 6.32 -8.68 -6.69
N CYS A 47 6.94 -8.85 -5.53
CA CYS A 47 8.39 -9.11 -5.44
C CYS A 47 8.77 -10.20 -4.44
N SER A 48 7.78 -10.86 -3.83
CA SER A 48 7.96 -11.94 -2.84
C SER A 48 8.74 -11.58 -1.57
N ALA A 49 9.14 -10.31 -1.40
CA ALA A 49 9.77 -9.82 -0.18
C ALA A 49 8.77 -9.80 0.99
N PRO A 50 9.24 -9.89 2.24
CA PRO A 50 8.37 -9.83 3.41
C PRO A 50 7.67 -8.46 3.50
N MET A 51 6.45 -8.45 4.00
CA MET A 51 5.70 -7.23 4.27
C MET A 51 5.72 -6.89 5.76
N ILE A 52 5.64 -5.60 6.05
CA ILE A 52 5.62 -5.05 7.41
C ILE A 52 4.35 -4.24 7.62
N ILE A 53 3.77 -4.30 8.81
CA ILE A 53 2.57 -3.57 9.20
C ILE A 53 2.98 -2.16 9.61
N LYS A 54 2.34 -1.17 8.98
CA LYS A 54 2.48 0.25 9.28
C LYS A 54 1.14 0.88 9.61
N SER A 55 1.18 1.88 10.47
CA SER A 55 0.02 2.70 10.81
C SER A 55 -0.09 3.89 9.84
N GLY A 56 -1.26 4.09 9.25
CA GLY A 56 -1.55 5.24 8.37
C GLY A 56 -2.88 5.90 8.72
N ARG A 57 -3.27 6.91 7.93
CA ARG A 57 -4.54 7.66 8.11
C ARG A 57 -5.78 6.76 8.10
N PHE A 58 -5.76 5.71 7.29
CA PHE A 58 -6.90 4.80 7.10
C PHE A 58 -6.83 3.55 7.99
N GLY A 59 -5.90 3.52 8.95
CA GLY A 59 -5.64 2.36 9.79
C GLY A 59 -4.32 1.66 9.46
N LYS A 60 -4.17 0.43 9.96
CA LYS A 60 -3.00 -0.41 9.71
C LYS A 60 -3.00 -0.92 8.27
N PHE A 61 -1.84 -1.01 7.65
CA PHE A 61 -1.67 -1.54 6.30
C PHE A 61 -0.34 -2.27 6.19
N LEU A 62 -0.26 -3.22 5.27
CA LEU A 62 0.99 -3.89 4.93
C LEU A 62 1.75 -3.09 3.89
N ALA A 63 3.01 -2.80 4.16
CA ALA A 63 3.96 -2.18 3.24
C ALA A 63 5.06 -3.18 2.88
N CYS A 64 5.51 -3.18 1.63
CA CYS A 64 6.65 -3.99 1.23
C CYS A 64 7.95 -3.52 1.92
N SER A 65 8.74 -4.45 2.47
CA SER A 65 10.03 -4.17 3.11
C SER A 65 11.07 -3.51 2.17
N THR A 66 10.96 -3.76 0.87
CA THR A 66 11.89 -3.26 -0.17
C THR A 66 11.57 -1.86 -0.70
N PHE A 67 10.72 -1.09 -0.02
CA PHE A 67 10.49 0.33 -0.35
C PHE A 67 11.82 1.11 -0.34
N PRO A 68 12.15 1.93 -1.36
CA PRO A 68 11.29 2.51 -2.40
C PRO A 68 11.22 1.71 -3.71
N LYS A 69 11.92 0.56 -3.83
CA LYS A 69 11.96 -0.25 -5.07
C LYS A 69 10.60 -0.88 -5.36
N CYS A 70 9.92 -1.38 -4.34
CA CYS A 70 8.55 -1.87 -4.43
C CYS A 70 7.60 -0.95 -3.64
N LYS A 71 6.58 -0.40 -4.33
CA LYS A 71 5.56 0.49 -3.72
C LYS A 71 4.25 -0.24 -3.41
N THR A 72 4.25 -1.56 -3.41
CA THR A 72 3.06 -2.37 -3.12
C THR A 72 2.65 -2.19 -1.65
N SER A 73 1.39 -1.82 -1.44
CA SER A 73 0.76 -1.74 -0.12
C SER A 73 -0.60 -2.45 -0.13
N LEU A 74 -0.91 -3.20 0.92
CA LEU A 74 -2.20 -3.89 1.09
C LEU A 74 -2.90 -3.35 2.33
N ALA A 75 -4.21 -3.12 2.25
CA ALA A 75 -4.98 -2.63 3.40
C ALA A 75 -5.34 -3.78 4.35
N LEU A 76 -5.32 -3.50 5.66
CA LEU A 76 -5.79 -4.41 6.69
C LEU A 76 -7.07 -3.87 7.34
N ASP A 77 -7.94 -4.79 7.75
CA ASP A 77 -9.11 -4.47 8.57
C ASP A 77 -8.71 -4.08 10.00
N LYS A 78 -9.69 -3.59 10.78
CA LYS A 78 -9.50 -3.28 12.22
C LYS A 78 -9.01 -4.48 13.03
N GLU A 79 -9.35 -5.69 12.59
CA GLU A 79 -8.93 -6.97 13.18
C GLU A 79 -7.54 -7.44 12.70
N GLY A 80 -6.88 -6.69 11.81
CA GLY A 80 -5.56 -7.07 11.27
C GLY A 80 -5.62 -8.13 10.17
N LYS A 81 -6.81 -8.46 9.66
CA LYS A 81 -6.97 -9.37 8.51
C LYS A 81 -6.78 -8.60 7.20
N LEU A 82 -6.24 -9.27 6.19
CA LEU A 82 -6.19 -8.73 4.83
C LEU A 82 -7.60 -8.45 4.33
N ILE A 83 -7.86 -7.21 3.94
CA ILE A 83 -9.10 -6.87 3.22
C ILE A 83 -8.97 -7.52 1.84
N PRO A 84 -9.77 -8.55 1.52
CA PRO A 84 -9.69 -9.17 0.21
C PRO A 84 -10.02 -8.10 -0.83
N LEU A 85 -9.20 -8.04 -1.88
CA LEU A 85 -9.53 -7.19 -3.02
C LEU A 85 -10.92 -7.61 -3.51
N PRO A 86 -11.88 -6.67 -3.64
CA PRO A 86 -13.20 -7.01 -4.12
C PRO A 86 -13.06 -7.64 -5.51
N LEU A 87 -13.34 -8.94 -5.59
CA LEU A 87 -13.21 -9.71 -6.80
C LEU A 87 -14.19 -9.13 -7.83
N GLY A 88 -13.68 -8.93 -9.04
CA GLY A 88 -14.49 -8.52 -10.17
C GLY A 88 -15.38 -9.66 -10.65
N TYR A 89 -16.52 -9.29 -11.22
CA TYR A 89 -17.49 -10.24 -11.76
C TYR A 89 -17.01 -10.92 -13.05
N GLU A 90 -16.08 -10.28 -13.79
CA GLU A 90 -15.59 -10.77 -15.07
C GLU A 90 -14.11 -11.15 -15.01
N LYS A 91 -13.73 -12.22 -15.71
CA LYS A 91 -12.33 -12.53 -15.97
C LYS A 91 -11.76 -11.54 -16.99
N CYS A 92 -10.48 -11.26 -16.90
CA CYS A 92 -9.85 -10.36 -17.85
C CYS A 92 -9.79 -11.00 -19.25
N PRO A 93 -10.20 -10.28 -20.31
CA PRO A 93 -10.21 -10.82 -21.68
C PRO A 93 -8.80 -10.98 -22.27
N GLU A 94 -7.80 -10.26 -21.75
CA GLU A 94 -6.41 -10.37 -22.22
C GLU A 94 -5.65 -11.52 -21.53
N CYS A 95 -5.79 -11.61 -20.20
CA CYS A 95 -4.96 -12.49 -19.35
C CYS A 95 -5.70 -13.77 -18.92
N GLY A 96 -7.04 -13.82 -19.02
CA GLY A 96 -7.88 -14.89 -18.45
C GLY A 96 -7.91 -14.95 -16.92
N LYS A 97 -7.08 -14.14 -16.23
CA LYS A 97 -7.02 -14.07 -14.76
C LYS A 97 -8.20 -13.30 -14.20
N ASN A 98 -8.41 -13.44 -12.89
CA ASN A 98 -9.44 -12.69 -12.17
C ASN A 98 -9.16 -11.19 -12.23
N THR A 99 -10.24 -10.40 -12.28
CA THR A 99 -10.16 -8.95 -12.13
C THR A 99 -10.48 -8.55 -10.69
N VAL A 100 -10.09 -7.34 -10.32
CA VAL A 100 -10.35 -6.74 -9.01
C VAL A 100 -10.97 -5.36 -9.20
N ILE A 101 -11.90 -4.99 -8.34
CA ILE A 101 -12.53 -3.67 -8.34
C ILE A 101 -11.63 -2.70 -7.55
N LYS A 102 -11.15 -1.66 -8.22
CA LYS A 102 -10.36 -0.59 -7.62
C LYS A 102 -11.12 0.73 -7.71
N SER A 103 -10.86 1.63 -6.77
CA SER A 103 -11.39 2.99 -6.81
C SER A 103 -10.35 3.94 -7.39
N GLY A 104 -10.73 4.71 -8.40
CA GLY A 104 -9.90 5.74 -9.01
C GLY A 104 -10.62 7.08 -9.13
N PRO A 105 -9.99 8.10 -9.75
CA PRO A 105 -10.57 9.44 -9.90
C PRO A 105 -11.91 9.45 -10.65
N ARG A 106 -12.10 8.53 -11.60
CA ARG A 106 -13.33 8.39 -12.40
C ARG A 106 -14.35 7.42 -11.81
N GLY A 107 -14.16 6.99 -10.56
CA GLY A 107 -15.03 6.02 -9.88
C GLY A 107 -14.40 4.63 -9.80
N ARG A 108 -15.25 3.61 -9.57
CA ARG A 108 -14.83 2.21 -9.44
C ARG A 108 -14.58 1.60 -10.83
N PHE A 109 -13.48 0.86 -10.98
CA PHE A 109 -13.08 0.20 -12.21
C PHE A 109 -12.57 -1.21 -11.92
N LEU A 110 -12.75 -2.12 -12.87
CA LEU A 110 -12.15 -3.46 -12.85
C LEU A 110 -10.74 -3.38 -13.40
N ALA A 111 -9.79 -4.09 -12.78
CA ALA A 111 -8.39 -4.19 -13.21
C ALA A 111 -7.92 -5.66 -13.18
N CYS A 112 -7.12 -6.13 -14.16
CA CYS A 112 -6.52 -7.48 -14.09
C CYS A 112 -5.60 -7.59 -12.85
N THR A 113 -5.68 -8.72 -12.15
CA THR A 113 -4.78 -9.07 -11.03
C THR A 113 -3.33 -9.21 -11.48
N GLY A 114 -3.10 -9.56 -12.75
CA GLY A 114 -1.80 -9.70 -13.37
C GLY A 114 -1.12 -8.39 -13.77
N PHE A 115 -1.38 -7.28 -13.09
CA PHE A 115 -0.60 -6.04 -13.27
C PHE A 115 0.78 -6.20 -12.59
N PRO A 116 1.90 -5.72 -13.18
CA PRO A 116 2.04 -4.88 -14.37
C PRO A 116 2.04 -5.53 -15.77
N PRO A 117 2.24 -6.85 -15.98
CA PRO A 117 2.31 -7.39 -17.34
C PRO A 117 0.97 -7.30 -18.10
N CYS A 118 -0.17 -7.37 -17.41
CA CYS A 118 -1.49 -7.12 -17.99
C CYS A 118 -2.04 -5.78 -17.50
N ARG A 119 -2.23 -4.83 -18.42
CA ARG A 119 -2.70 -3.46 -18.11
C ARG A 119 -4.20 -3.26 -18.34
N PHE A 120 -4.95 -4.31 -18.64
CA PHE A 120 -6.40 -4.27 -18.78
C PHE A 120 -7.09 -3.59 -17.57
N SER A 121 -7.88 -2.56 -17.86
CA SER A 121 -8.77 -1.90 -16.91
C SER A 121 -10.05 -1.42 -17.59
N MET A 122 -11.21 -1.65 -17.00
CA MET A 122 -12.52 -1.21 -17.51
C MET A 122 -13.31 -0.48 -16.42
N ASN A 123 -13.97 0.62 -16.76
CA ASN A 123 -14.83 1.33 -15.81
C ASN A 123 -16.16 0.58 -15.62
N ILE A 124 -16.63 0.46 -14.38
CA ILE A 124 -17.94 -0.13 -14.10
C ILE A 124 -18.97 0.96 -14.38
N LYS A 125 -19.76 0.82 -15.45
CA LYS A 125 -20.89 1.72 -15.73
C LYS A 125 -21.92 1.50 -14.62
N LYS A 126 -22.28 2.54 -13.86
CA LYS A 126 -23.45 2.48 -12.99
C LYS A 126 -24.67 2.34 -13.90
N THR A 127 -25.24 1.15 -14.00
CA THR A 127 -26.61 1.01 -14.50
C THR A 127 -27.52 1.76 -13.51
N LYS A 128 -28.28 2.69 -14.07
CA LYS A 128 -29.15 3.62 -13.34
C LYS A 128 -30.38 2.89 -12.81
#